data_AF-A0A925LQN1-F1
#
_entry.id   AF-A0A925LQN1-F1
#
_cell.length_a   1.000
_cell.length_b   1.000
_cell.length_c   1.000
_cell.angle_alpha   90.00
_cell.angle_beta   90.00
_cell.angle_gamma   90.00
#
_symmetry.space_group_name_H-M   'P 1'
#
loop_
_entity.id
_entity.type
_entity.pdbx_description
1 polymer ?
#
loop_
_entity_poly.entity_id
_entity_poly.type
_entity_poly.pdbx_seq_one_letter_code
_entity_poly.pdbx_strand_id
1 'polypeptide(L)'
;MIRYMIMAVAALLIGHSTGWAAETKAAFTQKDFVRLMFQQFSWGEGLSREPADRDYLQILGGKRKFRYEAENAFNEKTDRVTVREFALYGPFTGKGWLMGVSDSTEANFTTLVPIKGIYTLKAVIKGNGFIWKIDNHDHRADSNSDKFREIEIGKIPLKAGVVKIQVSIPPEGAIDSFSFSAADHAAIQPVDGWRFREALTAGRLAEIVVSITGRQEQLPESPQDPPRQLAVFETAIIPSTAAKTDAAEFGKSSSREWIRADYRGATVQVPVRVTKAGFYVINAVLMGGLVTGSVNDVPFEVSARPYLDRLRLGLFRLESGDNPVMIDLPPMGGVDTLELRKKSMTPEDFLKLSGIKGPPERLIMADEANAVLKTILDSYPVRK
;
A
#
# COMPACT_ATOMS: atom_id res chain seq x y z
N MET A 1 10.28 82.01 23.28
CA MET A 1 11.27 81.17 22.55
C MET A 1 11.82 79.98 23.39
N ILE A 2 11.13 79.54 24.46
CA ILE A 2 11.62 78.47 25.37
C ILE A 2 10.60 77.31 25.52
N ARG A 3 9.46 77.35 24.81
CA ARG A 3 8.40 76.32 24.91
C ARG A 3 8.40 75.26 23.80
N TYR A 4 9.18 75.44 22.73
CA TYR A 4 9.24 74.48 21.62
C TYR A 4 10.41 73.50 21.69
N MET A 5 11.35 73.67 22.64
CA MET A 5 12.52 72.81 22.76
C MET A 5 12.33 71.60 23.70
N ILE A 6 11.30 71.62 24.55
CA ILE A 6 11.00 70.51 25.49
C ILE A 6 10.09 69.45 24.86
N MET A 7 9.39 69.78 23.77
CA MET A 7 8.48 68.85 23.08
C MET A 7 9.16 68.04 21.94
N ALA A 8 10.48 68.15 21.77
CA ALA A 8 11.25 67.38 20.81
C ALA A 8 12.01 66.18 21.44
N VAL A 9 12.10 66.11 22.77
CA VAL A 9 12.83 65.03 23.48
C VAL A 9 11.88 63.95 24.01
N ALA A 10 10.58 64.23 24.16
CA ALA A 10 9.60 63.22 24.60
C ALA A 10 9.08 62.30 23.47
N ALA A 11 9.31 62.64 22.20
CA ALA A 11 8.87 61.83 21.05
C ALA A 11 9.89 60.75 20.62
N LEU A 12 11.05 60.67 21.28
CA LEU A 12 12.15 59.77 20.91
C LEU A 12 12.32 58.57 21.85
N LEU A 13 11.34 58.31 22.73
CA LEU A 13 11.34 57.18 23.67
C LEU A 13 10.21 56.17 23.43
N ILE A 14 9.40 56.34 22.38
CA ILE A 14 8.34 55.40 22.00
C ILE A 14 8.68 54.88 20.60
N GLY A 15 9.53 53.87 20.50
CA GLY A 15 9.81 53.33 19.16
C GLY A 15 10.77 52.16 19.05
N HIS A 16 11.29 51.60 20.13
CA HIS A 16 12.10 50.38 20.06
C HIS A 16 11.50 49.31 20.97
N SER A 17 10.25 48.91 20.68
CA SER A 17 9.87 47.53 20.90
C SER A 17 10.69 46.70 19.91
N THR A 18 11.93 46.39 20.28
CA THR A 18 12.63 45.25 19.70
C THR A 18 11.79 44.04 20.04
N GLY A 19 10.84 43.74 19.16
CA GLY A 19 10.25 42.42 19.10
C GLY A 19 11.40 41.48 18.81
N TRP A 20 11.99 40.94 19.88
CA TRP A 20 12.69 39.68 19.82
C TRP A 20 11.62 38.69 19.38
N ALA A 21 11.41 38.60 18.07
CA ALA A 21 10.89 37.39 17.47
C ALA A 21 11.92 36.34 17.88
N ALA A 22 11.64 35.67 19.01
CA ALA A 22 12.33 34.45 19.36
C ALA A 22 12.30 33.61 18.09
N GLU A 23 13.47 33.35 17.49
CA GLU A 23 13.59 32.41 16.39
C GLU A 23 13.00 31.10 16.90
N THR A 24 11.73 30.88 16.62
CA THR A 24 11.09 29.60 16.84
C THR A 24 11.77 28.66 15.87
N LYS A 25 12.81 27.99 16.36
CA LYS A 25 13.53 26.94 15.65
C LYS A 25 12.48 26.05 15.01
N ALA A 26 12.51 25.97 13.68
CA ALA A 26 11.52 25.21 12.93
C ALA A 26 11.42 23.79 13.53
N ALA A 27 10.20 23.39 13.92
CA ALA A 27 10.00 22.10 14.55
C ALA A 27 10.37 20.99 13.56
N PHE A 28 11.05 19.94 14.04
CA PHE A 28 11.37 18.77 13.21
C PHE A 28 10.07 18.07 12.82
N THR A 29 9.76 18.03 11.53
CA THR A 29 8.46 17.58 11.04
C THR A 29 8.44 16.09 10.72
N GLN A 30 7.25 15.54 10.52
CA GLN A 30 7.10 14.18 9.97
C GLN A 30 7.78 14.04 8.60
N LYS A 31 7.79 15.11 7.78
CA LYS A 31 8.50 15.10 6.48
C LYS A 31 10.00 15.00 6.65
N ASP A 32 10.57 15.74 7.60
CA ASP A 32 12.00 15.70 7.88
C ASP A 32 12.41 14.30 8.36
N PHE A 33 11.57 13.67 9.19
CA PHE A 33 11.77 12.29 9.60
C PHE A 33 11.73 11.29 8.44
N VAL A 34 10.75 11.40 7.55
CA VAL A 34 10.65 10.54 6.36
C VAL A 34 11.89 10.68 5.48
N ARG A 35 12.37 11.92 5.26
CA ARG A 35 13.61 12.17 4.51
C ARG A 35 14.81 11.50 5.17
N LEU A 36 14.94 11.66 6.48
CA LEU A 36 16.02 11.04 7.27
C LEU A 36 15.95 9.51 7.19
N MET A 37 14.77 8.92 7.31
CA MET A 37 14.56 7.48 7.16
C MET A 37 14.98 7.01 5.77
N PHE A 38 14.56 7.68 4.69
CA PHE A 38 14.94 7.28 3.34
C PHE A 38 16.45 7.35 3.08
N GLN A 39 17.12 8.33 3.68
CA GLN A 39 18.57 8.44 3.64
C GLN A 39 19.23 7.27 4.41
N GLN A 40 18.77 6.97 5.62
CA GLN A 40 19.36 5.93 6.48
C GLN A 40 19.14 4.51 5.94
N PHE A 41 17.96 4.23 5.36
CA PHE A 41 17.63 2.93 4.79
C PHE A 41 18.02 2.77 3.31
N SER A 42 18.65 3.78 2.71
CA SER A 42 18.97 3.83 1.28
C SER A 42 17.76 3.60 0.36
N TRP A 43 16.58 4.10 0.76
CA TRP A 43 15.35 4.02 -0.05
C TRP A 43 15.22 5.16 -1.07
N GLY A 44 16.18 6.10 -1.06
CA GLY A 44 16.20 7.23 -1.99
C GLY A 44 16.35 6.85 -3.47
N GLU A 45 16.83 5.64 -3.80
CA GLU A 45 16.97 5.20 -5.20
C GLU A 45 15.63 5.20 -5.95
N GLY A 46 14.53 4.90 -5.25
CA GLY A 46 13.17 4.90 -5.77
C GLY A 46 12.51 6.27 -5.91
N LEU A 47 13.19 7.35 -5.53
CA LEU A 47 12.66 8.71 -5.58
C LEU A 47 13.09 9.45 -6.86
N SER A 48 12.28 10.42 -7.27
CA SER A 48 12.66 11.38 -8.30
C SER A 48 13.80 12.29 -7.80
N ARG A 49 14.45 13.05 -8.70
CA ARG A 49 15.53 13.99 -8.31
C ARG A 49 15.05 15.07 -7.34
N GLU A 50 13.79 15.48 -7.46
CA GLU A 50 13.12 16.45 -6.60
C GLU A 50 11.83 15.83 -6.06
N PRO A 51 11.93 14.96 -5.05
CA PRO A 51 10.81 14.16 -4.60
C PRO A 51 9.71 15.01 -3.99
N ALA A 52 8.49 14.84 -4.51
CA ALA A 52 7.28 15.38 -3.94
C ALA A 52 6.78 14.48 -2.81
N ASP A 53 5.88 15.01 -1.98
CA ASP A 53 5.32 14.27 -0.82
C ASP A 53 4.68 12.94 -1.24
N ARG A 54 4.00 12.93 -2.40
CA ARG A 54 3.38 11.73 -2.98
C ARG A 54 4.39 10.61 -3.30
N ASP A 55 5.63 10.97 -3.65
CA ASP A 55 6.65 10.00 -4.05
C ASP A 55 7.10 9.18 -2.83
N TYR A 56 7.24 9.85 -1.68
CA TYR A 56 7.48 9.18 -0.39
C TYR A 56 6.31 8.29 0.01
N LEU A 57 5.08 8.79 -0.10
CA LEU A 57 3.88 8.04 0.27
C LEU A 57 3.67 6.79 -0.59
N GLN A 58 4.11 6.81 -1.85
CA GLN A 58 4.05 5.64 -2.72
C GLN A 58 4.92 4.49 -2.19
N ILE A 59 6.12 4.80 -1.71
CA ILE A 59 7.04 3.81 -1.12
C ILE A 59 6.53 3.38 0.26
N LEU A 60 6.14 4.33 1.10
CA LEU A 60 5.66 4.07 2.46
C LEU A 60 4.32 3.31 2.48
N GLY A 61 3.49 3.50 1.47
CA GLY A 61 2.24 2.76 1.30
C GLY A 61 2.45 1.29 0.96
N GLY A 62 3.67 0.87 0.59
CA GLY A 62 4.00 -0.52 0.31
C GLY A 62 3.36 -1.09 -0.96
N LYS A 63 2.65 -0.27 -1.74
CA LYS A 63 1.98 -0.69 -2.98
C LYS A 63 3.01 -1.05 -4.04
N ARG A 64 2.86 -2.22 -4.66
CA ARG A 64 3.80 -2.77 -5.65
C ARG A 64 3.12 -3.13 -6.96
N LYS A 65 2.08 -2.38 -7.32
CA LYS A 65 1.39 -2.43 -8.61
C LYS A 65 1.55 -1.09 -9.32
N PHE A 66 2.21 -1.10 -10.48
CA PHE A 66 2.51 0.10 -11.27
C PHE A 66 2.11 -0.15 -12.72
N ARG A 67 1.31 0.74 -13.31
CA ARG A 67 0.91 0.69 -14.72
C ARG A 67 1.47 1.90 -15.45
N TYR A 68 1.95 1.66 -16.66
CA TYR A 68 2.52 2.65 -17.55
C TYR A 68 1.84 2.56 -18.90
N GLU A 69 1.32 3.69 -19.35
CA GLU A 69 0.79 3.86 -20.70
C GLU A 69 2.00 4.05 -21.64
N ALA A 70 2.10 3.24 -22.69
CA ALA A 70 3.33 3.12 -23.49
C ALA A 70 3.67 4.43 -24.21
N GLU A 71 2.64 5.15 -24.68
CA GLU A 71 2.72 6.45 -25.32
C GLU A 71 3.24 7.56 -24.39
N ASN A 72 3.23 7.37 -23.07
CA ASN A 72 3.79 8.34 -22.12
C ASN A 72 5.18 7.94 -21.60
N ALA A 73 5.62 6.70 -21.85
CA ALA A 73 6.84 6.15 -21.24
C ALA A 73 8.02 5.99 -22.22
N PHE A 74 7.77 6.07 -23.53
CA PHE A 74 8.79 5.88 -24.56
C PHE A 74 9.64 7.13 -24.80
N ASN A 75 10.77 6.97 -25.50
CA ASN A 75 11.63 8.09 -25.86
C ASN A 75 11.24 8.66 -27.23
N GLU A 76 10.38 9.67 -27.22
CA GLU A 76 9.91 10.40 -28.42
C GLU A 76 11.04 10.90 -29.34
N LYS A 77 12.24 11.14 -28.81
CA LYS A 77 13.35 11.71 -29.59
C LYS A 77 14.16 10.66 -30.34
N THR A 78 14.22 9.43 -29.85
CA THR A 78 15.12 8.40 -30.39
C THR A 78 14.40 7.20 -30.98
N ASP A 79 13.19 6.93 -30.49
CA ASP A 79 12.47 5.71 -30.84
C ASP A 79 11.69 5.90 -32.13
N ARG A 80 11.78 4.92 -33.04
CA ARG A 80 11.13 4.97 -34.36
C ARG A 80 9.73 4.36 -34.36
N VAL A 81 8.97 4.64 -33.31
CA VAL A 81 7.59 4.16 -33.13
C VAL A 81 6.59 5.23 -33.54
N THR A 82 5.37 4.81 -33.88
CA THR A 82 4.26 5.74 -34.15
C THR A 82 3.20 5.64 -33.08
N VAL A 83 2.78 6.77 -32.52
CA VAL A 83 1.63 6.84 -31.60
C VAL A 83 0.34 6.86 -32.44
N ARG A 84 -0.62 6.02 -32.09
CA ARG A 84 -1.95 5.93 -32.71
C ARG A 84 -3.04 6.08 -31.66
N GLU A 85 -4.15 6.70 -32.03
CA GLU A 85 -5.23 7.08 -31.08
C GLU A 85 -6.60 6.48 -31.46
N PHE A 86 -6.64 5.60 -32.46
CA PHE A 86 -7.89 4.99 -32.93
C PHE A 86 -8.07 3.57 -32.38
N ALA A 87 -9.31 3.18 -32.10
CA ALA A 87 -9.68 1.91 -31.47
C ALA A 87 -9.86 0.74 -32.47
N LEU A 88 -8.96 0.63 -33.45
CA LEU A 88 -9.08 -0.39 -34.52
C LEU A 88 -8.86 -1.82 -33.99
N TYR A 89 -8.03 -1.99 -32.96
CA TYR A 89 -7.62 -3.30 -32.41
C TYR A 89 -8.28 -3.63 -31.07
N GLY A 90 -9.41 -2.99 -30.77
CA GLY A 90 -10.12 -3.08 -29.49
C GLY A 90 -9.94 -1.84 -28.62
N PRO A 91 -10.52 -1.84 -27.40
CA PRO A 91 -10.31 -0.76 -26.44
C PRO A 91 -8.84 -0.72 -26.01
N PHE A 92 -8.31 0.50 -25.89
CA PHE A 92 -6.96 0.80 -25.41
C PHE A 92 -7.07 1.84 -24.28
N THR A 93 -6.02 2.00 -23.48
CA THR A 93 -5.99 2.95 -22.35
C THR A 93 -5.20 4.21 -22.67
N GLY A 94 -5.31 5.23 -21.82
CA GLY A 94 -4.56 6.47 -22.03
C GLY A 94 -5.06 7.28 -23.23
N LYS A 95 -4.11 7.89 -23.95
CA LYS A 95 -4.39 8.75 -25.12
C LYS A 95 -4.13 8.05 -26.45
N GLY A 96 -3.31 7.01 -26.44
CA GLY A 96 -2.93 6.27 -27.63
C GLY A 96 -2.10 5.04 -27.30
N TRP A 97 -1.55 4.42 -28.34
CA TRP A 97 -0.73 3.22 -28.24
C TRP A 97 0.41 3.29 -29.25
N LEU A 98 1.50 2.55 -28.99
CA LEU A 98 2.68 2.51 -29.84
C LEU A 98 2.58 1.43 -30.90
N MET A 99 2.88 1.79 -32.14
CA MET A 99 2.97 0.88 -33.29
C MET A 99 4.42 0.80 -33.77
N GLY A 100 4.91 -0.42 -33.98
CA GLY A 100 6.11 -0.68 -34.78
C GLY A 100 5.87 -0.32 -36.24
N VAL A 101 6.93 0.01 -36.97
CA VAL A 101 6.84 0.27 -38.42
C VAL A 101 6.90 -1.04 -39.22
N SER A 102 7.20 -0.98 -40.52
CA SER A 102 7.25 -2.14 -41.43
C SER A 102 8.33 -3.17 -41.07
N ASP A 103 9.32 -2.79 -40.27
CA ASP A 103 10.42 -3.63 -39.79
C ASP A 103 10.43 -3.70 -38.26
N SER A 104 11.21 -4.64 -37.71
CA SER A 104 11.42 -4.72 -36.26
C SER A 104 11.95 -3.38 -35.73
N THR A 105 11.23 -2.81 -34.76
CA THR A 105 11.45 -1.45 -34.26
C THR A 105 11.82 -1.48 -32.79
N GLU A 106 12.85 -0.75 -32.39
CA GLU A 106 13.19 -0.62 -30.98
C GLU A 106 12.43 0.55 -30.33
N ALA A 107 11.86 0.28 -29.15
CA ALA A 107 11.32 1.28 -28.24
C ALA A 107 12.05 1.21 -26.91
N ASN A 108 12.32 2.36 -26.30
CA ASN A 108 13.05 2.48 -25.05
C ASN A 108 12.15 3.15 -24.00
N PHE A 109 11.76 2.39 -22.98
CA PHE A 109 10.96 2.89 -21.87
C PHE A 109 11.83 3.20 -20.65
N THR A 110 11.47 4.27 -19.96
CA THR A 110 12.05 4.63 -18.67
C THR A 110 10.95 4.72 -17.63
N THR A 111 10.99 3.86 -16.61
CA THR A 111 9.96 3.80 -15.57
C THR A 111 10.57 3.83 -14.18
N LEU A 112 9.76 4.16 -13.16
CA LEU A 112 10.22 4.24 -11.78
C LEU A 112 9.63 3.09 -10.96
N VAL A 113 10.49 2.21 -10.45
CA VAL A 113 10.08 1.15 -9.53
C VAL A 113 10.48 1.58 -8.11
N PRO A 114 9.55 2.00 -7.25
CA PRO A 114 9.93 2.64 -5.98
C PRO A 114 10.47 1.65 -4.95
N ILE A 115 10.11 0.36 -5.05
CA ILE A 115 10.46 -0.68 -4.08
C ILE A 115 11.12 -1.87 -4.80
N LYS A 116 12.28 -2.32 -4.32
CA LYS A 116 12.96 -3.50 -4.89
C LYS A 116 12.15 -4.78 -4.68
N GLY A 117 12.30 -5.75 -5.58
CA GLY A 117 11.80 -7.11 -5.39
C GLY A 117 11.49 -7.83 -6.69
N ILE A 118 10.88 -9.00 -6.60
CA ILE A 118 10.44 -9.77 -7.77
C ILE A 118 9.05 -9.27 -8.16
N TYR A 119 8.90 -8.86 -9.42
CA TYR A 119 7.66 -8.37 -10.01
C TYR A 119 7.25 -9.23 -11.19
N THR A 120 5.96 -9.51 -11.32
CA THR A 120 5.38 -9.99 -12.58
C THR A 120 5.22 -8.79 -13.52
N LEU A 121 5.92 -8.83 -14.65
CA LEU A 121 5.74 -7.92 -15.77
C LEU A 121 4.61 -8.44 -16.66
N LYS A 122 3.64 -7.56 -16.94
CA LYS A 122 2.57 -7.79 -17.90
C LYS A 122 2.54 -6.67 -18.94
N ALA A 123 2.05 -6.96 -20.13
CA ALA A 123 1.83 -5.95 -21.15
C ALA A 123 0.55 -6.19 -21.94
N VAL A 124 -0.09 -5.11 -22.36
CA VAL A 124 -1.22 -5.15 -23.30
C VAL A 124 -0.64 -4.92 -24.69
N ILE A 125 -0.53 -6.00 -25.47
CA ILE A 125 0.13 -5.98 -26.79
C ILE A 125 -0.75 -6.62 -27.87
N LYS A 126 -0.41 -6.33 -29.13
CA LYS A 126 -0.98 -6.93 -30.34
C LYS A 126 0.15 -7.41 -31.25
N GLY A 127 0.04 -8.63 -31.78
CA GLY A 127 1.08 -9.30 -32.56
C GLY A 127 1.98 -10.23 -31.73
N ASN A 128 2.99 -10.80 -32.40
CA ASN A 128 3.89 -11.83 -31.90
C ASN A 128 5.34 -11.51 -32.25
N GLY A 129 6.29 -11.99 -31.44
CA GLY A 129 7.73 -11.83 -31.63
C GLY A 129 8.33 -10.67 -30.84
N PHE A 130 7.67 -10.22 -29.76
CA PHE A 130 8.23 -9.17 -28.92
C PHE A 130 9.41 -9.69 -28.10
N ILE A 131 10.44 -8.86 -27.96
CA ILE A 131 11.58 -9.12 -27.08
C ILE A 131 11.72 -7.95 -26.13
N TRP A 132 11.50 -8.20 -24.84
CA TRP A 132 11.63 -7.24 -23.75
C TRP A 132 12.95 -7.46 -23.05
N LYS A 133 13.85 -6.48 -23.12
CA LYS A 133 15.17 -6.52 -22.51
C LYS A 133 15.21 -5.64 -21.26
N ILE A 134 15.43 -6.27 -20.11
CA ILE A 134 15.47 -5.63 -18.78
C ILE A 134 16.70 -6.16 -18.05
N ASP A 135 17.56 -5.28 -17.55
CA ASP A 135 18.83 -5.66 -16.88
C ASP A 135 19.65 -6.70 -17.67
N ASN A 136 19.74 -6.53 -18.99
CA ASN A 136 20.41 -7.43 -19.95
C ASN A 136 19.80 -8.85 -20.08
N HIS A 137 18.60 -9.08 -19.57
CA HIS A 137 17.86 -10.32 -19.77
C HIS A 137 16.74 -10.12 -20.80
N ASP A 138 16.65 -11.03 -21.75
CA ASP A 138 15.64 -11.01 -22.79
C ASP A 138 14.43 -11.86 -22.37
N HIS A 139 13.24 -11.29 -22.50
CA HIS A 139 11.97 -11.95 -22.25
C HIS A 139 11.11 -11.88 -23.52
N ARG A 140 10.66 -13.04 -24.00
CA ARG A 140 9.82 -13.12 -25.21
C ARG A 140 8.34 -13.06 -24.86
N ALA A 141 7.55 -12.40 -25.70
CA ALA A 141 6.12 -12.25 -25.51
C ALA A 141 5.35 -12.31 -26.83
N ASP A 142 4.23 -13.02 -26.80
CA ASP A 142 3.31 -13.21 -27.92
C ASP A 142 1.87 -13.02 -27.44
N SER A 143 1.11 -12.15 -28.10
CA SER A 143 -0.34 -12.01 -27.80
C SER A 143 -1.16 -13.16 -28.38
N ASN A 144 -0.64 -13.82 -29.42
CA ASN A 144 -1.38 -14.77 -30.27
C ASN A 144 -2.73 -14.19 -30.74
N SER A 145 -2.78 -12.87 -30.98
CA SER A 145 -3.99 -12.15 -31.35
C SER A 145 -3.68 -10.98 -32.28
N ASP A 146 -4.65 -10.68 -33.14
CA ASP A 146 -4.76 -9.49 -33.98
C ASP A 146 -5.34 -8.26 -33.24
N LYS A 147 -5.73 -8.45 -31.98
CA LYS A 147 -6.30 -7.45 -31.05
C LYS A 147 -5.41 -7.32 -29.82
N PHE A 148 -5.58 -6.23 -29.09
CA PHE A 148 -4.89 -6.05 -27.82
C PHE A 148 -5.28 -7.14 -26.81
N ARG A 149 -4.27 -7.78 -26.21
CA ARG A 149 -4.43 -8.72 -25.09
C ARG A 149 -3.41 -8.43 -24.00
N GLU A 150 -3.83 -8.51 -22.75
CA GLU A 150 -2.91 -8.55 -21.62
C GLU A 150 -2.21 -9.92 -21.60
N ILE A 151 -0.88 -9.90 -21.64
CA ILE A 151 -0.05 -11.08 -21.50
C ILE A 151 0.89 -10.94 -20.31
N GLU A 152 1.24 -12.08 -19.71
CA GLU A 152 2.31 -12.15 -18.72
C GLU A 152 3.64 -12.40 -19.46
N ILE A 153 4.60 -11.51 -19.25
CA ILE A 153 5.94 -11.60 -19.86
C ILE A 153 6.85 -12.46 -18.97
N GLY A 154 6.75 -12.28 -17.65
CA GLY A 154 7.46 -13.11 -16.69
C GLY A 154 7.70 -12.42 -15.35
N LYS A 155 8.39 -13.13 -14.45
CA LYS A 155 8.81 -12.63 -13.14
C LYS A 155 10.24 -12.09 -13.22
N ILE A 156 10.41 -10.83 -12.84
CA ILE A 156 11.65 -10.07 -13.03
C ILE A 156 12.12 -9.51 -11.67
N PRO A 157 13.35 -9.78 -11.24
CA PRO A 157 13.94 -9.12 -10.10
C PRO A 157 14.28 -7.67 -10.48
N LEU A 158 13.65 -6.70 -9.82
CA LEU A 158 13.89 -5.27 -10.05
C LEU A 158 14.53 -4.63 -8.82
N LYS A 159 15.52 -3.78 -9.07
CA LYS A 159 16.05 -2.84 -8.07
C LYS A 159 15.06 -1.69 -7.88
N ALA A 160 15.17 -0.99 -6.75
CA ALA A 160 14.45 0.27 -6.61
C ALA A 160 15.10 1.33 -7.52
N GLY A 161 14.29 2.24 -8.04
CA GLY A 161 14.72 3.35 -8.89
C GLY A 161 14.30 3.21 -10.34
N VAL A 162 15.03 3.95 -11.19
CA VAL A 162 14.71 4.07 -12.61
C VAL A 162 15.10 2.78 -13.34
N VAL A 163 14.12 2.12 -13.92
CA VAL A 163 14.27 0.91 -14.74
C VAL A 163 14.22 1.31 -16.21
N LYS A 164 15.25 0.89 -16.95
CA LYS A 164 15.30 1.02 -18.40
C LYS A 164 14.87 -0.29 -19.05
N ILE A 165 13.95 -0.19 -20.00
CA ILE A 165 13.39 -1.33 -20.72
C ILE A 165 13.59 -1.05 -22.20
N GLN A 166 14.29 -1.94 -22.90
CA GLN A 166 14.37 -1.89 -24.36
C GLN A 166 13.43 -2.97 -24.91
N VAL A 167 12.58 -2.61 -25.86
CA VAL A 167 11.63 -3.54 -26.46
C VAL A 167 11.84 -3.57 -27.96
N SER A 168 12.13 -4.75 -28.49
CA SER A 168 12.05 -5.02 -29.93
C SER A 168 10.61 -5.34 -30.27
N ILE A 169 9.95 -4.39 -30.94
CA ILE A 169 8.59 -4.49 -31.45
C ILE A 169 8.65 -5.15 -32.83
N PRO A 170 7.96 -6.29 -33.05
CA PRO A 170 7.92 -6.95 -34.35
C PRO A 170 7.17 -6.07 -35.38
N PRO A 171 7.35 -6.32 -36.70
CA PRO A 171 6.56 -5.66 -37.73
C PRO A 171 5.07 -5.68 -37.43
N GLU A 172 4.41 -4.52 -37.55
CA GLU A 172 2.99 -4.31 -37.22
C GLU A 172 2.58 -4.65 -35.77
N GLY A 173 3.54 -4.91 -34.89
CA GLY A 173 3.34 -5.08 -33.47
C GLY A 173 2.89 -3.78 -32.83
N ALA A 174 2.05 -3.88 -31.80
CA ALA A 174 1.61 -2.73 -31.03
C ALA A 174 1.66 -2.98 -29.52
N ILE A 175 1.93 -1.91 -28.76
CA ILE A 175 1.95 -1.88 -27.30
C ILE A 175 1.04 -0.74 -26.84
N ASP A 176 0.01 -1.08 -26.07
CA ASP A 176 -0.87 -0.11 -25.40
C ASP A 176 -0.27 0.31 -24.07
N SER A 177 -0.04 -0.66 -23.18
CA SER A 177 0.43 -0.40 -21.82
C SER A 177 1.23 -1.58 -21.29
N PHE A 178 1.98 -1.34 -20.20
CA PHE A 178 2.63 -2.40 -19.44
C PHE A 178 2.57 -2.12 -17.95
N SER A 179 2.71 -3.17 -17.14
CA SER A 179 2.62 -3.07 -15.69
C SER A 179 3.58 -4.00 -14.97
N PHE A 180 4.04 -3.54 -13.81
CA PHE A 180 4.75 -4.35 -12.84
C PHE A 180 3.82 -4.61 -11.66
N SER A 181 3.72 -5.87 -11.23
CA SER A 181 2.90 -6.26 -10.08
C SER A 181 3.65 -7.21 -9.15
N ALA A 182 3.58 -6.98 -7.85
CA ALA A 182 4.06 -7.88 -6.83
C ALA A 182 3.13 -7.81 -5.61
N ALA A 183 3.32 -8.73 -4.66
CA ALA A 183 2.63 -8.65 -3.38
C ALA A 183 3.01 -7.35 -2.66
N ASP A 184 1.99 -6.62 -2.21
CA ASP A 184 2.17 -5.38 -1.46
C ASP A 184 2.88 -5.66 -0.13
N HIS A 185 3.64 -4.67 0.34
CA HIS A 185 4.16 -4.67 1.70
C HIS A 185 3.17 -4.01 2.65
N ALA A 186 3.29 -4.35 3.94
CA ALA A 186 2.60 -3.61 4.97
C ALA A 186 3.01 -2.13 4.90
N ALA A 187 2.02 -1.24 4.88
CA ALA A 187 2.27 0.19 4.85
C ALA A 187 2.98 0.66 6.13
N ILE A 188 4.01 1.48 5.96
CA ILE A 188 4.70 2.17 7.06
C ILE A 188 4.05 3.54 7.20
N GLN A 189 3.08 3.64 8.08
CA GLN A 189 2.38 4.90 8.32
C GLN A 189 1.80 4.98 9.71
N PRO A 190 1.63 6.19 10.25
CA PRO A 190 0.81 6.43 11.42
C PRO A 190 -0.62 5.92 11.28
N VAL A 191 -1.31 5.80 12.41
CA VAL A 191 -2.72 5.36 12.45
C VAL A 191 -3.61 6.30 11.66
N ASP A 192 -3.42 7.62 11.80
CA ASP A 192 -4.19 8.64 11.08
C ASP A 192 -3.58 9.00 9.71
N GLY A 193 -2.60 8.22 9.25
CA GLY A 193 -1.81 8.52 8.06
C GLY A 193 -0.76 9.61 8.28
N TRP A 194 -0.01 9.90 7.23
CA TRP A 194 1.09 10.87 7.26
C TRP A 194 0.59 12.32 7.18
N ARG A 195 1.13 13.17 8.06
CA ARG A 195 0.86 14.61 8.08
C ARG A 195 2.17 15.38 8.04
N PHE A 196 2.75 15.47 6.84
CA PHE A 196 4.11 15.93 6.60
C PHE A 196 4.45 17.34 7.11
N ARG A 197 3.45 18.21 7.28
CA ARG A 197 3.65 19.57 7.81
C ARG A 197 3.59 19.65 9.33
N GLU A 198 3.09 18.61 10.00
CA GLU A 198 3.02 18.58 11.46
C GLU A 198 4.38 18.23 12.07
N ALA A 199 4.62 18.75 13.26
CA ALA A 199 5.79 18.39 14.05
C ALA A 199 5.76 16.89 14.39
N LEU A 200 6.93 16.25 14.43
CA LEU A 200 7.03 14.87 14.86
C LEU A 200 6.95 14.80 16.39
N THR A 201 5.90 14.15 16.91
CA THR A 201 5.76 13.85 18.34
C THR A 201 6.29 12.46 18.66
N ALA A 202 6.59 12.20 19.94
CA ALA A 202 7.06 10.91 20.42
C ALA A 202 6.05 9.79 20.17
N GLY A 203 4.76 10.05 20.39
CA GLY A 203 3.68 9.10 20.08
C GLY A 203 3.63 8.76 18.60
N ARG A 204 3.77 9.77 17.73
CA ARG A 204 3.75 9.56 16.28
C ARG A 204 4.98 8.81 15.78
N LEU A 205 6.16 9.12 16.32
CA LEU A 205 7.37 8.35 16.04
C LEU A 205 7.19 6.88 16.48
N ALA A 206 6.60 6.64 17.66
CA ALA A 206 6.35 5.29 18.16
C ALA A 206 5.42 4.46 17.25
N GLU A 207 4.35 5.05 16.72
CA GLU A 207 3.49 4.40 15.72
C GLU A 207 4.28 3.99 14.46
N ILE A 208 5.17 4.87 13.98
CA ILE A 208 5.99 4.61 12.80
C ILE A 208 7.01 3.50 13.11
N VAL A 209 7.66 3.52 14.28
CA VAL A 209 8.61 2.48 14.71
C VAL A 209 7.94 1.12 14.82
N VAL A 210 6.76 1.05 15.44
CA VAL A 210 5.99 -0.21 15.50
C VAL A 210 5.60 -0.68 14.11
N SER A 211 5.26 0.25 13.22
CA SER A 211 4.88 -0.07 11.84
C SER A 211 6.02 -0.60 11.00
N ILE A 212 7.17 0.08 10.99
CA ILE A 212 8.36 -0.36 10.25
C ILE A 212 8.86 -1.71 10.77
N THR A 213 8.85 -1.93 12.09
CA THR A 213 9.31 -3.18 12.72
C THR A 213 8.30 -4.33 12.68
N GLY A 214 7.09 -4.12 12.16
CA GLY A 214 6.06 -5.16 12.04
C GLY A 214 5.54 -5.69 13.38
N ARG A 215 5.54 -4.87 14.44
CA ARG A 215 5.20 -5.30 15.81
C ARG A 215 3.74 -5.07 16.19
N GLN A 216 2.86 -4.66 15.28
CA GLN A 216 1.45 -4.33 15.55
C GLN A 216 0.69 -5.48 16.24
N GLU A 217 1.08 -6.73 15.97
CA GLU A 217 0.53 -7.92 16.62
C GLU A 217 0.68 -7.93 18.15
N GLN A 218 1.73 -7.29 18.65
CA GLN A 218 2.10 -7.25 20.06
C GLN A 218 1.35 -6.15 20.83
N LEU A 219 0.60 -5.29 20.13
CA LEU A 219 -0.30 -4.34 20.79
C LEU A 219 -1.36 -5.11 21.59
N PRO A 220 -1.75 -4.63 22.77
CA PRO A 220 -2.83 -5.26 23.55
C PRO A 220 -4.17 -5.12 22.81
N GLU A 221 -5.17 -5.90 23.21
CA GLU A 221 -6.55 -5.66 22.77
C GLU A 221 -7.07 -4.33 23.37
N SER A 222 -7.90 -3.60 22.63
CA SER A 222 -8.44 -2.33 23.12
C SER A 222 -9.50 -2.57 24.19
N PRO A 223 -9.33 -2.05 25.42
CA PRO A 223 -10.33 -2.21 26.47
C PRO A 223 -11.61 -1.40 26.21
N GLN A 224 -11.57 -0.39 25.34
CA GLN A 224 -12.72 0.45 24.98
C GLN A 224 -13.54 -0.12 23.82
N ASP A 225 -13.00 -1.06 23.06
CA ASP A 225 -13.62 -1.64 21.87
C ASP A 225 -13.69 -3.18 22.03
N PRO A 226 -14.71 -3.73 22.72
CA PRO A 226 -14.83 -5.16 22.95
C PRO A 226 -14.97 -5.95 21.63
N PRO A 227 -14.67 -7.26 21.62
CA PRO A 227 -14.85 -8.10 20.44
C PRO A 227 -16.25 -7.97 19.85
N ARG A 228 -16.32 -7.62 18.55
CA ARG A 228 -17.58 -7.52 17.82
C ARG A 228 -17.77 -8.73 16.94
N GLN A 229 -18.85 -9.47 17.17
CA GLN A 229 -19.23 -10.60 16.34
C GLN A 229 -20.26 -10.18 15.29
N LEU A 230 -20.08 -10.65 14.05
CA LEU A 230 -20.96 -10.46 12.91
C LEU A 230 -21.44 -11.84 12.44
N ALA A 231 -22.74 -12.04 12.36
CA ALA A 231 -23.33 -13.21 11.74
C ALA A 231 -23.27 -13.05 10.22
N VAL A 232 -22.51 -13.90 9.54
CA VAL A 232 -22.20 -13.70 8.12
C VAL A 232 -23.47 -13.81 7.28
N PHE A 233 -24.40 -14.69 7.63
CA PHE A 233 -25.67 -14.88 6.90
C PHE A 233 -26.60 -13.64 6.92
N GLU A 234 -26.42 -12.72 7.88
CA GLU A 234 -27.22 -11.51 8.01
C GLU A 234 -26.64 -10.34 7.21
N THR A 235 -25.31 -10.27 7.11
CA THR A 235 -24.62 -9.11 6.54
C THR A 235 -24.05 -9.34 5.15
N ALA A 236 -23.77 -10.59 4.78
CA ALA A 236 -23.04 -10.88 3.56
C ALA A 236 -23.91 -10.80 2.31
N ILE A 237 -23.25 -10.47 1.20
CA ILE A 237 -23.79 -10.68 -0.15
C ILE A 237 -23.50 -12.15 -0.49
N ILE A 238 -24.56 -12.96 -0.55
CA ILE A 238 -24.48 -14.41 -0.75
C ILE A 238 -24.63 -14.71 -2.25
N PRO A 239 -23.64 -15.34 -2.91
CA PRO A 239 -23.75 -15.72 -4.32
C PRO A 239 -24.72 -16.89 -4.50
N SER A 240 -25.16 -17.13 -5.73
CA SER A 240 -26.06 -18.27 -6.07
C SER A 240 -25.43 -19.65 -5.88
N THR A 241 -24.11 -19.73 -5.66
CA THR A 241 -23.37 -20.97 -5.35
C THR A 241 -23.25 -21.22 -3.85
N ALA A 242 -23.95 -20.43 -3.02
CA ALA A 242 -24.03 -20.63 -1.58
C ALA A 242 -25.46 -20.43 -1.06
N ALA A 243 -25.78 -21.07 0.05
CA ALA A 243 -27.09 -20.98 0.69
C ALA A 243 -26.96 -20.91 2.21
N LYS A 244 -28.01 -20.41 2.85
CA LYS A 244 -28.16 -20.43 4.31
C LYS A 244 -28.52 -21.85 4.77
N THR A 245 -28.02 -22.25 5.93
CA THR A 245 -28.31 -23.54 6.54
C THR A 245 -28.20 -23.45 8.06
N ASP A 246 -28.93 -24.31 8.76
CA ASP A 246 -28.90 -24.50 10.21
C ASP A 246 -28.36 -25.89 10.59
N ALA A 247 -27.72 -26.58 9.63
CA ALA A 247 -27.18 -27.93 9.79
C ALA A 247 -26.21 -28.01 10.99
N ALA A 248 -26.62 -28.76 12.01
CA ALA A 248 -25.89 -28.90 13.27
C ALA A 248 -24.86 -30.05 13.25
N GLU A 249 -24.94 -30.95 12.27
CA GLU A 249 -24.01 -32.07 12.11
C GLU A 249 -22.56 -31.63 11.79
N PHE A 250 -22.37 -30.38 11.36
CA PHE A 250 -21.06 -29.78 11.09
C PHE A 250 -20.50 -28.98 12.27
N GLY A 251 -21.05 -29.16 13.48
CA GLY A 251 -20.61 -28.48 14.70
C GLY A 251 -21.56 -27.37 15.14
N LYS A 252 -21.31 -26.82 16.32
CA LYS A 252 -22.16 -25.78 16.91
C LYS A 252 -21.94 -24.45 16.18
N SER A 253 -22.94 -23.97 15.46
CA SER A 253 -22.94 -22.60 14.93
C SER A 253 -23.01 -21.59 16.09
N SER A 254 -22.34 -20.45 15.90
CA SER A 254 -22.41 -19.31 16.81
C SER A 254 -23.62 -18.43 16.53
N SER A 255 -24.19 -18.53 15.33
CA SER A 255 -25.39 -17.81 14.92
C SER A 255 -26.53 -18.77 14.55
N ARG A 256 -27.72 -18.22 14.25
CA ARG A 256 -28.93 -19.03 13.96
C ARG A 256 -28.79 -19.86 12.69
N GLU A 257 -28.16 -19.28 11.67
CA GLU A 257 -27.92 -19.90 10.37
C GLU A 257 -26.50 -19.57 9.93
N TRP A 258 -25.90 -20.37 9.07
CA TRP A 258 -24.59 -20.09 8.51
C TRP A 258 -24.62 -20.30 6.99
N ILE A 259 -23.59 -19.83 6.29
CA ILE A 259 -23.52 -19.91 4.83
C ILE A 259 -22.69 -21.13 4.44
N ARG A 260 -23.25 -21.95 3.56
CA ARG A 260 -22.58 -23.11 2.98
C ARG A 260 -22.52 -23.00 1.47
N ALA A 261 -21.34 -23.23 0.90
CA ALA A 261 -21.14 -23.33 -0.54
C ALA A 261 -21.65 -24.68 -1.09
N ASP A 262 -22.02 -24.70 -2.36
CA ASP A 262 -22.30 -25.93 -3.10
C ASP A 262 -21.01 -26.63 -3.57
N TYR A 263 -21.14 -27.62 -4.45
CA TYR A 263 -20.01 -28.41 -4.98
C TYR A 263 -19.03 -27.60 -5.85
N ARG A 264 -19.36 -26.36 -6.23
CA ARG A 264 -18.51 -25.46 -7.02
C ARG A 264 -17.66 -24.53 -6.15
N GLY A 265 -17.96 -24.42 -4.86
CA GLY A 265 -17.41 -23.38 -4.00
C GLY A 265 -18.14 -22.04 -4.16
N ALA A 266 -17.73 -21.03 -3.39
CA ALA A 266 -18.39 -19.73 -3.40
C ALA A 266 -17.48 -18.61 -2.90
N THR A 267 -17.60 -17.42 -3.49
CA THR A 267 -17.00 -16.20 -2.95
C THR A 267 -18.06 -15.39 -2.20
N VAL A 268 -17.96 -15.33 -0.89
CA VAL A 268 -18.88 -14.58 -0.01
C VAL A 268 -18.26 -13.23 0.31
N GLN A 269 -19.01 -12.15 0.09
CA GLN A 269 -18.58 -10.79 0.44
C GLN A 269 -19.26 -10.33 1.73
N VAL A 270 -18.47 -10.03 2.75
CA VAL A 270 -18.94 -9.52 4.05
C VAL A 270 -18.55 -8.04 4.18
N PRO A 271 -19.50 -7.10 4.10
CA PRO A 271 -19.21 -5.69 4.33
C PRO A 271 -18.99 -5.44 5.83
N VAL A 272 -17.75 -5.15 6.22
CA VAL A 272 -17.41 -4.86 7.61
C VAL A 272 -17.29 -3.35 7.80
N ARG A 273 -18.23 -2.77 8.55
CA ARG A 273 -18.17 -1.34 8.90
C ARG A 273 -17.45 -1.12 10.24
N VAL A 274 -16.42 -0.28 10.30
CA VAL A 274 -15.78 0.11 11.57
C VAL A 274 -15.87 1.61 11.80
N THR A 275 -15.96 2.05 13.06
CA THR A 275 -16.15 3.46 13.41
C THR A 275 -14.84 4.24 13.43
N LYS A 276 -13.75 3.59 13.82
CA LYS A 276 -12.41 4.18 13.91
C LYS A 276 -11.43 3.30 13.14
N ALA A 277 -10.53 3.94 12.40
CA ALA A 277 -9.43 3.22 11.77
C ALA A 277 -8.54 2.57 12.85
N GLY A 278 -7.96 1.42 12.51
CA GLY A 278 -7.07 0.73 13.43
C GLY A 278 -6.67 -0.67 12.97
N PHE A 279 -5.92 -1.37 13.81
CA PHE A 279 -5.56 -2.77 13.57
C PHE A 279 -6.58 -3.69 14.24
N TYR A 280 -7.12 -4.63 13.47
CA TYR A 280 -8.13 -5.58 13.92
C TYR A 280 -7.64 -7.01 13.68
N VAL A 281 -7.65 -7.81 14.73
CA VAL A 281 -7.57 -9.28 14.57
C VAL A 281 -8.95 -9.73 14.10
N ILE A 282 -8.98 -10.41 12.96
CA ILE A 282 -10.21 -10.99 12.43
C ILE A 282 -10.14 -12.50 12.61
N ASN A 283 -11.09 -13.05 13.37
CA ASN A 283 -11.34 -14.47 13.45
C ASN A 283 -12.62 -14.81 12.68
N ALA A 284 -12.70 -16.01 12.15
CA ALA A 284 -13.87 -16.51 11.47
C ALA A 284 -14.20 -17.93 11.94
N VAL A 285 -15.48 -18.26 12.01
CA VAL A 285 -15.93 -19.66 12.17
C VAL A 285 -16.13 -20.23 10.78
N LEU A 286 -15.26 -21.16 10.38
CA LEU A 286 -15.11 -21.67 9.01
C LEU A 286 -15.12 -23.20 8.96
N MET A 287 -15.43 -23.75 7.78
CA MET A 287 -15.27 -25.17 7.45
C MET A 287 -14.90 -25.40 5.98
N GLY A 288 -14.36 -26.59 5.67
CA GLY A 288 -14.28 -27.11 4.30
C GLY A 288 -12.89 -27.29 3.70
N GLY A 289 -11.81 -27.22 4.48
CA GLY A 289 -10.44 -27.32 3.96
C GLY A 289 -9.81 -25.95 3.72
N LEU A 290 -9.09 -25.78 2.60
CA LEU A 290 -8.41 -24.52 2.30
C LEU A 290 -9.43 -23.40 2.00
N VAL A 291 -9.44 -22.37 2.84
CA VAL A 291 -10.23 -21.15 2.64
C VAL A 291 -9.25 -20.02 2.35
N THR A 292 -9.46 -19.34 1.22
CA THR A 292 -8.69 -18.15 0.83
C THR A 292 -9.60 -16.93 0.87
N GLY A 293 -9.03 -15.74 0.70
CA GLY A 293 -9.83 -14.54 0.59
C GLY A 293 -8.98 -13.29 0.73
N SER A 294 -9.63 -12.16 0.97
CA SER A 294 -8.94 -10.90 1.24
C SER A 294 -9.73 -9.96 2.15
N VAL A 295 -9.00 -9.05 2.80
CA VAL A 295 -9.55 -7.92 3.55
C VAL A 295 -8.97 -6.65 2.95
N ASN A 296 -9.80 -5.81 2.33
CA ASN A 296 -9.32 -4.64 1.56
C ASN A 296 -8.18 -5.01 0.59
N ASP A 297 -8.36 -6.08 -0.19
CA ASP A 297 -7.36 -6.64 -1.12
C ASP A 297 -6.11 -7.27 -0.49
N VAL A 298 -5.98 -7.27 0.85
CA VAL A 298 -4.90 -7.97 1.55
C VAL A 298 -5.27 -9.45 1.68
N PRO A 299 -4.53 -10.37 1.03
CA PRO A 299 -4.93 -11.77 0.98
C PRO A 299 -4.74 -12.47 2.34
N PHE A 300 -5.56 -13.48 2.59
CA PHE A 300 -5.36 -14.45 3.67
C PHE A 300 -5.59 -15.88 3.16
N GLU A 301 -5.02 -16.83 3.90
CA GLU A 301 -5.18 -18.25 3.64
C GLU A 301 -5.23 -19.00 4.98
N VAL A 302 -6.25 -19.84 5.16
CA VAL A 302 -6.41 -20.66 6.37
C VAL A 302 -6.90 -22.06 6.01
N SER A 303 -6.39 -23.07 6.72
CA SER A 303 -6.85 -24.45 6.58
C SER A 303 -7.93 -24.76 7.60
N ALA A 304 -9.18 -24.81 7.15
CA ALA A 304 -10.34 -25.15 7.96
C ALA A 304 -10.57 -26.66 8.06
N ARG A 305 -11.20 -27.07 9.16
CA ARG A 305 -11.57 -28.47 9.40
C ARG A 305 -12.83 -28.83 8.61
N PRO A 306 -13.20 -30.12 8.52
CA PRO A 306 -14.47 -30.56 7.93
C PRO A 306 -15.73 -30.16 8.71
N TYR A 307 -15.57 -29.45 9.83
CA TYR A 307 -16.61 -28.92 10.70
C TYR A 307 -16.28 -27.47 11.09
N LEU A 308 -17.28 -26.73 11.56
CA LEU A 308 -17.16 -25.35 12.00
C LEU A 308 -16.14 -25.24 13.14
N ASP A 309 -15.05 -24.54 12.86
CA ASP A 309 -13.99 -24.24 13.82
C ASP A 309 -13.62 -22.76 13.76
N ARG A 310 -13.21 -22.20 14.90
CA ARG A 310 -12.80 -20.80 14.98
C ARG A 310 -11.33 -20.68 14.55
N LEU A 311 -11.12 -20.02 13.43
CA LEU A 311 -9.80 -19.78 12.85
C LEU A 311 -9.48 -18.30 12.82
N ARG A 312 -8.20 -18.00 12.92
CA ARG A 312 -7.69 -16.65 12.81
C ARG A 312 -7.36 -16.35 11.34
N LEU A 313 -8.00 -15.34 10.76
CA LEU A 313 -7.69 -14.90 9.39
C LEU A 313 -6.41 -14.06 9.34
N GLY A 314 -6.17 -13.26 10.38
CA GLY A 314 -4.98 -12.41 10.48
C GLY A 314 -5.20 -11.13 11.27
N LEU A 315 -4.21 -10.25 11.23
CA LEU A 315 -4.30 -8.86 11.69
C LEU A 315 -4.34 -7.95 10.47
N PHE A 316 -5.40 -7.13 10.37
CA PHE A 316 -5.61 -6.25 9.24
C PHE A 316 -5.75 -4.81 9.71
N ARG A 317 -5.25 -3.87 8.91
CA ARG A 317 -5.56 -2.45 9.09
C ARG A 317 -6.89 -2.17 8.41
N LEU A 318 -7.87 -1.74 9.20
CA LEU A 318 -9.18 -1.32 8.70
C LEU A 318 -9.27 0.19 8.78
N GLU A 319 -9.79 0.81 7.71
CA GLU A 319 -10.07 2.24 7.67
C GLU A 319 -11.47 2.52 8.23
N SER A 320 -11.72 3.74 8.70
CA SER A 320 -13.07 4.11 9.16
C SER A 320 -14.08 4.02 8.00
N GLY A 321 -15.25 3.43 8.26
CA GLY A 321 -16.25 3.15 7.23
C GLY A 321 -16.26 1.68 6.83
N ASP A 322 -16.55 1.42 5.56
CA ASP A 322 -16.75 0.07 5.03
C ASP A 322 -15.44 -0.56 4.57
N ASN A 323 -15.23 -1.81 4.97
CA ASN A 323 -14.07 -2.62 4.63
C ASN A 323 -14.58 -3.97 4.10
N PRO A 324 -14.47 -4.25 2.79
CA PRO A 324 -14.89 -5.55 2.26
C PRO A 324 -13.99 -6.68 2.75
N VAL A 325 -14.62 -7.74 3.24
CA VAL A 325 -13.98 -9.04 3.48
C VAL A 325 -14.51 -10.02 2.44
N MET A 326 -13.64 -10.49 1.57
CA MET A 326 -13.94 -11.52 0.57
C MET A 326 -13.49 -12.87 1.12
N ILE A 327 -14.37 -13.87 1.13
CA ILE A 327 -14.08 -15.22 1.63
C ILE A 327 -14.39 -16.21 0.51
N ASP A 328 -13.35 -16.85 -0.02
CA ASP A 328 -13.45 -17.91 -1.00
C ASP A 328 -13.58 -19.25 -0.29
N LEU A 329 -14.80 -19.75 -0.27
CA LEU A 329 -15.14 -21.05 0.28
C LEU A 329 -14.83 -22.15 -0.74
N PRO A 330 -14.14 -23.22 -0.32
CA PRO A 330 -13.98 -24.40 -1.15
C PRO A 330 -15.34 -25.11 -1.35
N PRO A 331 -15.43 -26.07 -2.28
CA PRO A 331 -16.61 -26.92 -2.43
C PRO A 331 -17.12 -27.46 -1.10
N MET A 332 -18.42 -27.30 -0.84
CA MET A 332 -19.10 -27.72 0.40
C MET A 332 -18.58 -27.03 1.68
N GLY A 333 -17.70 -26.05 1.57
CA GLY A 333 -17.19 -25.24 2.67
C GLY A 333 -18.23 -24.26 3.21
N GLY A 334 -17.89 -23.58 4.30
CA GLY A 334 -18.84 -22.71 4.97
C GLY A 334 -18.24 -21.68 5.89
N VAL A 335 -19.05 -20.67 6.19
CA VAL A 335 -18.74 -19.56 7.10
C VAL A 335 -19.96 -19.21 7.94
N ASP A 336 -19.76 -19.07 9.25
CA ASP A 336 -20.82 -18.75 10.22
C ASP A 336 -20.71 -17.32 10.74
N THR A 337 -19.62 -17.01 11.46
CA THR A 337 -19.42 -15.68 12.07
C THR A 337 -18.03 -15.11 11.78
N LEU A 338 -17.95 -13.78 11.73
CA LEU A 338 -16.70 -13.03 11.81
C LEU A 338 -16.62 -12.33 13.18
N GLU A 339 -15.51 -12.49 13.89
CA GLU A 339 -15.21 -11.79 15.14
C GLU A 339 -14.08 -10.79 14.90
N LEU A 340 -14.35 -9.51 15.18
CA LEU A 340 -13.40 -8.43 15.07
C LEU A 340 -12.92 -8.01 16.45
N ARG A 341 -11.61 -8.06 16.67
CA ARG A 341 -10.97 -7.58 17.90
C ARG A 341 -10.01 -6.46 17.59
N LYS A 342 -10.32 -5.27 18.08
CA LYS A 342 -9.46 -4.10 17.85
C LYS A 342 -8.24 -4.17 18.76
N LYS A 343 -7.07 -3.87 18.22
CA LYS A 343 -5.88 -3.58 19.00
C LYS A 343 -5.98 -2.19 19.64
N SER A 344 -5.35 -2.01 20.79
CA SER A 344 -5.23 -0.69 21.38
C SER A 344 -4.45 0.24 20.46
N MET A 345 -5.00 1.44 20.26
CA MET A 345 -4.42 2.47 19.42
C MET A 345 -3.98 3.68 20.25
N THR A 346 -3.84 3.53 21.57
CA THR A 346 -3.41 4.62 22.45
C THR A 346 -1.92 4.89 22.27
N PRO A 347 -1.47 6.15 22.24
CA PRO A 347 -0.04 6.47 22.08
C PRO A 347 0.87 5.80 23.12
N GLU A 348 0.38 5.58 24.34
CA GLU A 348 1.11 4.93 25.43
C GLU A 348 1.51 3.49 25.10
N ASP A 349 0.63 2.73 24.46
CA ASP A 349 0.90 1.35 24.05
C ASP A 349 1.94 1.29 22.94
N PHE A 350 1.90 2.25 21.99
CA PHE A 350 2.94 2.40 20.98
C PHE A 350 4.29 2.78 21.59
N LEU A 351 4.32 3.73 22.54
CA LEU A 351 5.55 4.12 23.25
C LEU A 351 6.15 2.93 23.99
N LYS A 352 5.33 2.18 24.73
CA LYS A 352 5.76 0.97 25.46
C LYS A 352 6.38 -0.06 24.51
N LEU A 353 5.76 -0.28 23.35
CA LEU A 353 6.20 -1.29 22.39
C LEU A 353 7.42 -0.86 21.56
N SER A 354 7.52 0.43 21.23
CA SER A 354 8.66 1.02 20.49
C SER A 354 9.89 1.25 21.37
N GLY A 355 9.71 1.39 22.68
CA GLY A 355 10.77 1.72 23.64
C GLY A 355 11.12 3.21 23.69
N ILE A 356 10.37 4.07 22.99
CA ILE A 356 10.55 5.54 23.04
C ILE A 356 10.06 6.05 24.40
N LYS A 357 10.85 6.92 25.02
CA LYS A 357 10.60 7.44 26.37
C LYS A 357 9.91 8.81 26.35
N GLY A 358 9.21 9.13 27.45
CA GLY A 358 8.58 10.44 27.67
C GLY A 358 7.10 10.48 27.23
N PRO A 359 6.44 11.64 27.38
CA PRO A 359 5.01 11.77 27.07
C PRO A 359 4.77 11.78 25.55
N PRO A 360 3.59 11.31 25.08
CA PRO A 360 3.27 11.20 23.65
C PRO A 360 3.40 12.49 22.86
N GLU A 361 3.00 13.63 23.44
CA GLU A 361 2.98 14.94 22.77
C GLU A 361 4.36 15.61 22.71
N ARG A 362 5.39 15.00 23.31
CA ARG A 362 6.74 15.54 23.29
C ARG A 362 7.26 15.62 21.86
N LEU A 363 7.76 16.79 21.48
CA LEU A 363 8.41 16.98 20.17
C LEU A 363 9.73 16.21 20.11
N ILE A 364 9.94 15.50 19.00
CA ILE A 364 11.16 14.78 18.70
C ILE A 364 12.12 15.69 17.94
N MET A 365 13.39 15.65 18.31
CA MET A 365 14.46 16.36 17.62
C MET A 365 15.16 15.43 16.61
N ALA A 366 15.85 16.01 15.63
CA ALA A 366 16.53 15.27 14.56
C ALA A 366 17.52 14.21 15.10
N ASP A 367 18.30 14.53 16.13
CA ASP A 367 19.31 13.61 16.70
C ASP A 367 18.67 12.38 17.36
N GLU A 368 17.56 12.59 18.06
CA GLU A 368 16.80 11.50 18.70
C GLU A 368 16.17 10.60 17.64
N ALA A 369 15.52 11.19 16.63
CA ALA A 369 14.99 10.46 15.48
C ALA A 369 16.07 9.61 14.78
N ASN A 370 17.26 10.18 14.58
CA ASN A 370 18.38 9.48 13.97
C ASN A 370 18.86 8.30 14.83
N ALA A 371 18.95 8.47 16.15
CA ALA A 371 19.33 7.40 17.08
C ALA A 371 18.31 6.24 17.07
N VAL A 372 17.02 6.55 16.96
CA VAL A 372 15.96 5.55 16.84
C VAL A 372 16.09 4.79 15.51
N LEU A 373 16.25 5.48 14.39
CA LEU A 373 16.42 4.83 13.07
C LEU A 373 17.67 3.93 13.03
N LYS A 374 18.78 4.37 13.61
CA LYS A 374 20.00 3.57 13.73
C LYS A 374 19.76 2.28 14.52
N THR A 375 19.05 2.40 15.65
CA THR A 375 18.68 1.22 16.47
C THR A 375 17.84 0.23 15.66
N ILE A 376 16.90 0.72 14.85
CA ILE A 376 16.08 -0.11 13.97
C ILE A 376 16.99 -0.81 12.94
N LEU A 377 17.84 -0.06 12.24
CA LEU A 377 18.79 -0.62 11.26
C LEU A 377 19.69 -1.70 11.84
N ASP A 378 20.24 -1.47 13.04
CA ASP A 378 21.11 -2.42 13.73
C ASP A 378 20.34 -3.68 14.17
N SER A 379 19.03 -3.56 14.44
CA SER A 379 18.15 -4.67 14.81
C SER A 379 17.67 -5.49 13.61
N TYR A 380 17.73 -4.94 12.40
CA TYR A 380 17.52 -5.73 11.19
C TYR A 380 18.79 -6.54 10.94
N PRO A 381 18.74 -7.88 10.96
CA PRO A 381 19.77 -8.63 10.28
C PRO A 381 19.67 -8.17 8.83
N VAL A 382 20.67 -7.41 8.38
CA VAL A 382 20.84 -7.08 6.96
C VAL A 382 20.61 -8.40 6.24
N ARG A 383 19.48 -8.52 5.52
CA ARG A 383 19.34 -9.55 4.48
C ARG A 383 20.42 -9.20 3.47
N LYS A 384 21.64 -9.70 3.74
CA LYS A 384 22.73 -9.76 2.78
C LYS A 384 22.29 -10.62 1.62
#